data_AF-A0A1X1VSP6-F1
#
_entry.id   AF-A0A1X1VSP6-F1
#
_cell.length_a   1.000
_cell.length_b   1.000
_cell.length_c   1.000
_cell.angle_alpha   90.00
_cell.angle_beta   90.00
_cell.angle_gamma   90.00
#
_symmetry.space_group_name_H-M   'P 1'
#
loop_
_entity.id
_entity.type
_entity.pdbx_description
1 polymer ?
#
loop_
_entity_poly.entity_id
_entity_poly.type
_entity_poly.pdbx_seq_one_letter_code
_entity_poly.pdbx_strand_id
1 'polypeptide(L)'
;MSSRPEVSDDDEHDEGVSPRAAKRLREAMDRLLAGRPQRTDGRLIKDNLWKEAGVSRATMNRATRILAEWDTRINASDAFTPREARKNDELCTLRGKLADKTRECTDLHRQLDAAATAIAALHHDNTLLRQELDQHGRLVAMKVHR
;
A
#
# COMPACT_ATOMS: atom_id res chain seq x y z
N MET A 1 17.52 -41.33 -45.59
CA MET A 1 16.09 -40.99 -45.68
C MET A 1 15.70 -40.40 -44.34
N SER A 2 15.53 -39.08 -44.27
CA SER A 2 15.20 -38.35 -43.04
C SER A 2 13.77 -38.66 -42.61
N SER A 3 13.60 -39.34 -41.49
CA SER A 3 12.33 -39.34 -40.76
C SER A 3 12.35 -38.16 -39.79
N ARG A 4 11.57 -37.15 -40.17
CA ARG A 4 11.23 -35.94 -39.39
C ARG A 4 10.28 -36.35 -38.26
N PRO A 5 10.42 -35.84 -37.03
CA PRO A 5 9.56 -36.21 -35.92
C PRO A 5 8.15 -35.61 -36.10
N GLU A 6 7.14 -36.37 -35.67
CA GLU A 6 5.75 -35.95 -35.48
C GLU A 6 5.69 -34.62 -34.72
N VAL A 7 5.12 -33.61 -35.36
CA VAL A 7 4.62 -32.42 -34.67
C VAL A 7 3.21 -32.81 -34.21
N SER A 8 3.05 -33.07 -32.92
CA SER A 8 1.73 -33.09 -32.28
C SER A 8 1.20 -31.66 -32.27
N ASP A 9 0.48 -31.29 -33.32
CA ASP A 9 -0.47 -30.19 -33.28
C ASP A 9 -1.65 -30.65 -32.42
N ASP A 10 -1.51 -30.56 -31.10
CA ASP A 10 -2.65 -30.55 -30.19
C ASP A 10 -3.44 -29.27 -30.51
N ASP A 11 -4.39 -29.39 -31.45
CA ASP A 11 -5.46 -28.43 -31.67
C ASP A 11 -6.24 -28.28 -30.35
N GLU A 12 -5.82 -27.35 -29.49
CA GLU A 12 -6.54 -26.91 -28.30
C GLU A 12 -7.87 -26.25 -28.73
N HIS A 13 -8.86 -27.08 -29.03
CA HIS A 13 -10.21 -26.63 -29.30
C HIS A 13 -10.79 -25.99 -28.03
N ASP A 14 -11.41 -24.81 -28.20
CA ASP A 14 -12.22 -24.07 -27.21
C ASP A 14 -13.55 -24.83 -26.95
N GLU A 15 -13.46 -26.15 -26.77
CA GLU A 15 -14.57 -27.09 -26.83
C GLU A 15 -15.41 -26.99 -25.55
N GLY A 16 -16.49 -26.22 -25.64
CA GLY A 16 -17.50 -26.10 -24.59
C GLY A 16 -17.59 -24.74 -23.90
N VAL A 17 -17.06 -23.66 -24.50
CA VAL A 17 -17.31 -22.28 -24.00
C VAL A 17 -18.39 -21.60 -24.83
N SER A 18 -19.48 -21.18 -24.18
CA SER A 18 -20.52 -20.39 -24.84
C SER A 18 -19.94 -19.09 -25.43
N PRO A 19 -20.37 -18.66 -26.63
CA PRO A 19 -19.93 -17.38 -27.22
C PRO A 19 -20.13 -16.18 -26.29
N ARG A 20 -21.18 -16.22 -25.46
CA ARG A 20 -21.45 -15.20 -24.45
C ARG A 20 -20.41 -15.20 -23.33
N ALA A 21 -19.97 -16.37 -22.88
CA ALA A 21 -18.93 -16.50 -21.86
C ALA A 21 -17.56 -16.06 -22.42
N ALA A 22 -17.25 -16.44 -23.65
CA ALA A 22 -16.05 -15.99 -24.37
C ALA A 22 -16.01 -14.46 -24.51
N LYS A 23 -17.13 -13.83 -24.88
CA LYS A 23 -17.24 -12.37 -24.95
C LYS A 23 -17.00 -11.71 -23.59
N ARG A 24 -17.64 -12.21 -22.53
CA ARG A 24 -17.47 -11.66 -21.17
C ARG A 24 -16.03 -11.80 -20.66
N LEU A 25 -15.34 -12.89 -21.01
CA LEU A 25 -13.91 -13.07 -20.70
C LEU A 25 -13.04 -12.03 -21.43
N ARG A 26 -13.26 -11.79 -22.72
CA ARG A 26 -12.52 -10.76 -23.47
C ARG A 26 -12.78 -9.35 -22.95
N GLU A 27 -14.03 -9.01 -22.70
CA GLU A 27 -14.39 -7.70 -22.11
C GLU A 27 -13.76 -7.51 -20.72
N ALA A 28 -13.70 -8.56 -19.89
CA ALA A 28 -13.03 -8.53 -18.60
C ALA A 28 -11.51 -8.36 -18.74
N MET A 29 -10.91 -9.04 -19.71
CA MET A 29 -9.49 -8.89 -20.05
C MET A 29 -9.17 -7.45 -20.44
N ASP A 30 -9.94 -6.83 -21.33
CA ASP A 30 -9.72 -5.44 -21.74
C ASP A 30 -9.87 -4.46 -20.57
N ARG A 31 -10.84 -4.68 -19.68
CA ARG A 31 -11.00 -3.85 -18.47
C ARG A 31 -9.82 -3.97 -17.50
N LEU A 32 -9.35 -5.19 -17.28
CA LEU A 32 -8.21 -5.46 -16.39
C LEU A 32 -6.92 -4.82 -16.96
N LEU A 33 -6.64 -5.02 -18.25
CA LEU A 33 -5.49 -4.41 -18.92
C LEU A 33 -5.59 -2.88 -18.98
N ALA A 34 -6.79 -2.31 -19.08
CA ALA A 34 -7.00 -0.87 -19.00
C ALA A 34 -6.91 -0.31 -17.56
N GLY A 35 -6.72 -1.16 -16.54
CA GLY A 35 -6.67 -0.77 -15.14
C GLY A 35 -8.01 -0.26 -14.58
N ARG A 36 -9.14 -0.75 -15.13
CA ARG A 36 -10.51 -0.41 -14.70
C ARG A 36 -11.25 -1.65 -14.16
N PRO A 37 -10.75 -2.31 -13.09
CA PRO A 37 -11.45 -3.44 -12.48
C PRO A 37 -12.80 -3.00 -11.88
N GLN A 38 -13.78 -3.90 -11.88
CA GLN A 38 -15.13 -3.63 -11.35
C GLN A 38 -15.51 -4.54 -10.17
N ARG A 39 -14.92 -5.73 -10.10
CA ARG A 39 -15.30 -6.80 -9.17
C ARG A 39 -14.12 -7.31 -8.34
N THR A 40 -12.90 -6.86 -8.62
CA THR A 40 -11.64 -7.35 -8.04
C THR A 40 -10.67 -6.21 -7.74
N ASP A 41 -9.52 -6.55 -7.16
CA ASP A 41 -8.43 -5.63 -6.82
C ASP A 41 -7.60 -5.16 -8.02
N GLY A 42 -7.91 -5.64 -9.24
CA GLY A 42 -7.26 -5.21 -10.48
C GLY A 42 -5.93 -5.86 -10.79
N ARG A 43 -5.50 -6.87 -10.01
CA ARG A 43 -4.29 -7.64 -10.34
C ARG A 43 -4.52 -8.44 -11.62
N LEU A 44 -3.52 -8.45 -12.51
CA LEU A 44 -3.52 -9.21 -13.77
C LEU A 44 -3.24 -10.70 -13.52
N ILE A 45 -4.11 -11.36 -12.76
CA ILE A 45 -4.04 -12.79 -12.49
C ILE A 45 -5.27 -13.51 -13.06
N LYS A 46 -5.11 -14.79 -13.46
CA LYS A 46 -6.19 -15.61 -14.01
C LYS A 46 -7.39 -15.70 -13.06
N ASP A 47 -7.15 -15.65 -11.75
CA ASP A 47 -8.22 -15.64 -10.74
C ASP A 47 -9.14 -14.42 -10.77
N ASN A 48 -8.59 -13.26 -11.12
CA ASN A 48 -9.38 -12.06 -11.27
C ASN A 48 -10.14 -12.04 -12.59
N LEU A 49 -9.57 -12.63 -13.65
CA LEU A 49 -10.21 -12.69 -14.96
C LEU A 49 -11.58 -13.37 -14.92
N TRP A 50 -11.70 -14.56 -14.33
CA TRP A 50 -13.00 -15.24 -14.26
C TRP A 50 -14.00 -14.56 -13.32
N LYS A 51 -13.52 -13.93 -12.23
CA LYS A 51 -14.35 -13.13 -11.31
C LYS A 51 -14.88 -11.85 -11.95
N GLU A 52 -14.07 -11.15 -12.72
CA GLU A 52 -14.43 -9.97 -13.50
C GLU A 52 -15.36 -10.29 -14.66
N ALA A 53 -15.13 -11.41 -15.34
CA ALA A 53 -16.01 -11.91 -16.40
C ALA A 53 -17.33 -12.46 -15.85
N GLY A 54 -17.39 -12.78 -14.55
CA GLY A 54 -18.55 -13.41 -13.90
C GLY A 54 -18.89 -14.76 -14.51
N VAL A 55 -17.87 -15.56 -14.79
CA VAL A 55 -17.95 -16.95 -15.26
C VAL A 55 -17.31 -17.88 -14.23
N SER A 56 -17.61 -19.17 -14.27
CA SER A 56 -16.96 -20.13 -13.37
C SER A 56 -15.51 -20.38 -13.79
N ARG A 57 -14.65 -20.73 -12.83
CA ARG A 57 -13.26 -21.16 -13.10
C ARG A 57 -13.18 -22.29 -14.13
N ALA A 58 -14.10 -23.25 -14.08
CA ALA A 58 -14.18 -24.34 -15.06
C ALA A 58 -14.44 -23.83 -16.49
N THR A 59 -15.26 -22.79 -16.64
CA THR A 59 -15.53 -22.18 -17.96
C THR A 59 -14.32 -21.44 -18.50
N MET A 60 -13.56 -20.76 -17.63
CA MET A 60 -12.30 -20.13 -18.01
C MET A 60 -11.23 -21.15 -18.39
N ASN A 61 -11.10 -22.25 -17.63
CA ASN A 61 -10.11 -23.29 -17.94
C ASN A 61 -10.37 -23.99 -19.28
N ARG A 62 -11.63 -24.07 -19.72
CA ARG A 62 -11.99 -24.53 -21.07
C ARG A 62 -11.73 -23.50 -22.17
N ALA A 63 -11.52 -22.23 -21.81
CA ALA A 63 -11.28 -21.14 -22.74
C ALA A 63 -9.78 -21.01 -23.05
N THR A 64 -9.14 -22.09 -23.50
CA THR A 64 -7.68 -22.19 -23.67
C THR A 64 -7.14 -21.12 -24.60
N ARG A 65 -7.84 -20.83 -25.70
CA ARG A 65 -7.45 -19.79 -26.66
C ARG A 65 -7.46 -18.39 -26.05
N ILE A 66 -8.47 -18.10 -25.22
CA ILE A 66 -8.57 -16.81 -24.52
C ILE A 66 -7.50 -16.70 -23.44
N LEU A 67 -7.15 -17.81 -22.77
CA LEU A 67 -6.06 -17.83 -21.81
C LEU A 67 -4.70 -17.64 -22.48
N ALA A 68 -4.48 -18.22 -23.66
CA ALA A 68 -3.28 -17.98 -24.45
C ALA A 68 -3.17 -16.52 -24.94
N GLU A 69 -4.30 -15.92 -25.37
CA GLU A 69 -4.39 -14.49 -25.70
C GLU A 69 -4.07 -13.62 -24.47
N TRP A 70 -4.63 -13.97 -23.31
CA TRP A 70 -4.37 -13.30 -22.04
C TRP A 70 -2.90 -13.37 -21.65
N ASP A 71 -2.28 -14.56 -21.69
CA ASP A 71 -0.87 -14.74 -21.35
C ASP A 71 0.03 -13.97 -22.33
N THR A 72 -0.30 -13.94 -23.62
CA THR A 72 0.42 -13.12 -24.63
C THR A 72 0.31 -11.63 -24.33
N ARG A 73 -0.90 -11.15 -23.98
CA ARG A 73 -1.14 -9.72 -23.69
C ARG A 73 -0.53 -9.30 -22.35
N ILE A 74 -0.53 -10.16 -21.34
CA ILE A 74 0.20 -9.93 -20.09
C ILE A 74 1.68 -9.85 -20.40
N ASN A 75 2.27 -10.81 -21.10
CA ASN A 75 3.71 -10.78 -21.41
C ASN A 75 4.10 -9.53 -22.22
N ALA A 76 3.21 -9.05 -23.10
CA ALA A 76 3.39 -7.78 -23.80
C ALA A 76 3.22 -6.54 -22.90
N SER A 77 2.48 -6.65 -21.80
CA SER A 77 2.23 -5.57 -20.82
C SER A 77 3.24 -5.56 -19.66
N ASP A 78 3.70 -6.73 -19.22
CA ASP A 78 4.77 -6.98 -18.24
C ASP A 78 6.15 -6.54 -18.74
N ALA A 79 6.25 -6.17 -20.02
CA ALA A 79 7.23 -5.20 -20.48
C ALA A 79 6.92 -3.80 -19.88
N PHE A 80 6.98 -3.73 -18.54
CA PHE A 80 6.92 -2.56 -17.66
C PHE A 80 6.17 -1.37 -18.26
N THR A 81 4.83 -1.37 -18.19
CA THR A 81 4.10 -0.23 -18.71
C THR A 81 4.56 1.05 -17.96
N PRO A 82 4.85 2.16 -18.66
CA PRO A 82 5.29 3.41 -18.02
C PRO A 82 4.32 3.92 -16.95
N ARG A 83 3.07 3.45 -16.94
CA ARG A 83 2.06 3.77 -15.93
C ARG A 83 2.33 3.05 -14.60
N GLU A 84 2.76 1.80 -14.62
CA GLU A 84 3.08 1.03 -13.42
C GLU A 84 4.39 1.49 -12.79
N ALA A 85 5.38 1.84 -13.63
CA ALA A 85 6.59 2.53 -13.22
C ALA A 85 6.27 3.80 -12.42
N ARG A 86 5.45 4.68 -12.99
CA ARG A 86 5.03 5.95 -12.35
C ARG A 86 4.27 5.71 -11.04
N LYS A 87 3.39 4.72 -10.98
CA LYS A 87 2.68 4.36 -9.74
C LYS A 87 3.66 3.87 -8.68
N ASN A 88 4.66 3.07 -9.06
CA ASN A 88 5.67 2.58 -8.14
C ASN A 88 6.55 3.73 -7.63
N ASP A 89 6.94 4.66 -8.51
CA ASP A 89 7.69 5.88 -8.13
C ASP A 89 6.87 6.77 -7.19
N GLU A 90 5.57 6.92 -7.45
CA GLU A 90 4.64 7.65 -6.59
C GLU A 90 4.50 6.98 -5.23
N LEU A 91 4.39 5.64 -5.18
CA LEU A 91 4.37 4.88 -3.93
C LEU A 91 5.66 5.03 -3.14
N CYS A 92 6.82 4.98 -3.80
CA CYS A 92 8.11 5.22 -3.16
C CYS A 92 8.18 6.65 -2.58
N THR A 93 7.72 7.64 -3.34
CA THR A 93 7.66 9.04 -2.91
C THR A 93 6.75 9.22 -1.70
N LEU A 94 5.55 8.62 -1.73
CA LEU A 94 4.59 8.69 -0.63
C LEU A 94 5.11 7.98 0.62
N ARG A 95 5.77 6.83 0.47
CA ARG A 95 6.42 6.13 1.60
C ARG A 95 7.54 6.95 2.21
N GLY A 96 8.35 7.62 1.39
CA GLY A 96 9.38 8.56 1.86
C GLY A 96 8.77 9.70 2.68
N LYS A 97 7.75 10.38 2.15
CA LYS A 97 7.04 11.45 2.88
C LYS A 97 6.43 10.97 4.20
N LEU A 98 5.88 9.77 4.24
CA LEU A 98 5.32 9.20 5.46
C LEU A 98 6.41 8.91 6.50
N ALA A 99 7.56 8.38 6.08
CA ALA A 99 8.70 8.15 6.96
C ALA A 99 9.24 9.47 7.53
N ASP A 100 9.38 10.51 6.69
CA ASP A 100 9.82 11.84 7.10
C ASP A 100 8.86 12.46 8.12
N LYS A 101 7.56 12.40 7.87
CA LYS A 101 6.54 12.92 8.80
C LYS A 101 6.51 12.15 10.11
N THR A 102 6.72 10.84 10.09
CA THR A 102 6.82 10.03 11.31
C THR A 102 8.04 10.42 12.14
N ARG A 103 9.17 10.69 11.49
CA ARG A 103 10.38 11.18 12.14
C ARG A 103 10.16 12.55 12.77
N GLU A 104 9.57 13.48 12.03
CA GLU A 104 9.23 14.82 12.52
C GLU A 104 8.33 14.76 13.76
N CYS A 105 7.28 13.93 13.73
CA CYS A 105 6.42 13.72 14.90
C CYS A 105 7.18 13.18 16.11
N THR A 106 8.12 12.25 15.90
CA THR A 106 8.93 11.67 16.98
C THR A 106 9.85 12.73 17.59
N ASP A 107 10.48 13.56 16.77
CA ASP A 107 11.39 14.60 17.24
C ASP A 107 10.64 15.74 17.96
N LEU A 108 9.47 16.14 17.46
CA LEU A 108 8.58 17.09 18.15
C LEU A 108 8.11 16.54 19.50
N HIS A 109 7.78 15.26 19.59
CA HIS A 109 7.37 14.63 20.85
C HIS A 109 8.52 14.65 21.87
N ARG A 110 9.75 14.32 21.44
CA ARG A 110 10.94 14.41 22.30
C ARG A 110 11.21 15.84 22.79
N GLN A 111 11.03 16.83 21.93
CA GLN A 111 11.17 18.24 22.31
C GLN A 111 10.10 18.64 23.35
N LEU A 112 8.87 18.18 23.18
CA LEU A 112 7.80 18.41 24.14
C LEU A 112 8.10 17.80 25.51
N ASP A 113 8.58 16.55 25.54
CA ASP A 113 8.96 15.85 26.79
C ASP A 113 10.12 16.56 27.50
N ALA A 114 11.13 17.01 26.73
CA ALA A 114 12.25 17.77 27.28
C ALA A 114 11.80 19.12 27.85
N ALA A 115 10.92 19.84 27.15
CA ALA A 115 10.35 21.10 27.62
C ALA A 115 9.50 20.90 28.89
N ALA A 116 8.67 19.86 28.93
CA ALA A 116 7.88 19.52 30.11
C ALA A 116 8.77 19.21 31.33
N THR A 117 9.87 18.48 31.11
CA THR A 117 10.86 18.18 32.16
C THR A 117 11.54 19.46 32.67
N ALA A 118 11.94 20.36 31.77
CA ALA A 118 12.54 21.63 32.15
C ALA A 118 11.57 22.53 32.92
N ILE A 119 10.30 22.59 32.51
CA ILE A 119 9.25 23.32 33.21
C ILE A 119 9.05 22.75 34.62
N ALA A 120 9.01 21.42 34.78
CA ALA A 120 8.86 20.79 36.08
C ALA A 120 10.04 21.10 37.02
N ALA A 121 11.27 21.05 36.51
CA ALA A 121 12.47 21.41 37.29
C ALA A 121 12.45 22.88 37.72
N LEU A 122 12.20 23.80 36.78
CA LEU A 122 12.12 25.23 37.09
C LEU A 122 10.98 25.55 38.05
N HIS A 123 9.85 24.86 37.95
CA HIS A 123 8.74 25.02 38.88
C HIS A 123 9.09 24.55 40.29
N HIS A 124 9.82 23.44 40.41
CA HIS A 124 10.34 22.94 41.67
C HIS A 124 11.28 23.96 42.33
N ASP A 125 12.26 24.46 41.58
CA ASP A 125 13.22 25.46 42.06
C ASP A 125 12.52 26.76 42.49
N ASN A 126 11.56 27.24 41.69
CA ASN A 126 10.78 28.43 42.05
C ASN A 126 10.01 28.25 43.35
N THR A 127 9.50 27.04 43.60
CA THR A 127 8.76 26.71 44.81
C THR A 127 9.68 26.70 46.03
N LEU A 128 10.88 26.14 45.91
CA LEU A 128 11.89 26.14 46.99
C LEU A 128 12.33 27.57 47.33
N LEU A 129 12.65 28.39 46.32
CA LEU A 129 13.05 29.78 46.52
C LEU A 129 11.97 30.60 47.21
N ARG A 130 10.68 30.39 46.86
CA ARG A 130 9.56 31.04 47.55
C ARG A 130 9.47 30.62 49.01
N GLN A 131 9.65 29.33 49.31
CA GLN A 131 9.65 28.83 50.69
C GLN A 131 10.80 29.41 51.51
N GLU A 132 12.00 29.54 50.94
CA GLU A 132 13.15 30.17 51.61
C GLU A 132 12.89 31.66 51.92
N LEU A 133 12.36 32.41 50.94
CA LEU A 133 12.00 33.82 51.13
C LEU A 133 10.93 34.00 52.22
N ASP A 134 9.91 33.14 52.26
CA ASP A 134 8.88 33.16 53.30
C ASP A 134 9.47 32.89 54.70
N GLN A 135 10.41 31.94 54.81
CA GLN A 135 11.11 31.65 56.06
C GLN A 135 11.97 32.83 56.52
N HIS A 136 12.72 33.45 55.61
CA HIS A 136 13.54 34.62 55.92
C HIS A 136 12.69 35.84 56.30
N GLY A 137 11.61 36.13 55.58
CA GLY A 137 10.68 37.20 55.91
C GLY A 137 10.03 37.01 57.30
N ARG A 138 9.67 35.77 57.63
CA ARG A 138 9.12 35.42 58.95
C ARG A 138 10.14 35.61 60.09
N LEU A 139 11.42 35.30 59.87
CA LEU A 139 12.49 35.53 60.85
C LEU A 139 12.78 37.03 61.09
N VAL A 140 12.73 37.85 60.03
CA VAL A 140 12.90 39.31 60.15
C VAL A 140 11.74 39.92 60.95
N ALA A 141 10.50 39.50 60.67
CA ALA A 141 9.34 39.95 61.44
C ALA A 141 9.45 39.61 62.95
N MET A 142 9.92 38.41 63.30
CA MET A 142 10.15 38.04 64.72
C MET A 142 11.25 38.87 65.40
N LYS A 143 12.29 39.29 64.68
CA LYS A 143 13.35 40.15 65.24
C LYS A 143 12.90 41.60 65.48
N VAL A 144 11.96 42.10 64.68
CA VAL A 144 11.44 43.49 64.80
C VAL A 144 10.45 43.65 65.96
N HIS A 145 9.81 42.57 66.42
CA HIS A 145 8.85 42.58 67.52
C HIS A 145 9.46 42.27 68.90
N ARG A 146 10.78 42.35 69.06
CA ARG A 146 11.50 42.09 70.31
C ARG A 146 12.23 43.35 70.78
#